data_AF-A0A0R3U0H2-F1
#
_entry.id   AF-A0A0R3U0H2-F1
#
_cell.length_a   1.000
_cell.length_b   1.000
_cell.length_c   1.000
_cell.angle_alpha   90.00
_cell.angle_beta   90.00
_cell.angle_gamma   90.00
#
_symmetry.space_group_name_H-M   'P 1'
#
loop_
_entity.id
_entity.type
_entity.pdbx_description
1 polymer ?
#
loop_
_entity_poly.entity_id
_entity_poly.type
_entity_poly.pdbx_seq_one_letter_code
_entity_poly.pdbx_strand_id
1 'polypeptide(L)'
;MSVAGNWCLIESDPGVFNELMAGFGADGLECIEVYNTQNTEFFKDALGLIFLFQWGNDQKKESKPLDFVDDNSIFFAKQVINNACATQALINVLFN
;
A
#
# COMPACT_ATOMS: atom_id res chain seq x y z
N MET A 1 27.21 5.88 -8.57
CA MET A 1 26.94 6.60 -7.32
C MET A 1 25.44 6.57 -7.09
N SER A 2 24.96 5.79 -6.12
CA SER A 2 23.56 5.84 -5.69
C SER A 2 23.32 7.21 -5.04
N VAL A 3 22.54 8.06 -5.69
CA VAL A 3 22.15 9.35 -5.11
C VAL A 3 21.35 9.05 -3.85
N ALA A 4 21.93 9.33 -2.68
CA ALA A 4 21.24 9.25 -1.41
C ALA A 4 19.98 10.13 -1.48
N GLY A 5 18.80 9.51 -1.39
CA GLY A 5 17.51 10.19 -1.41
C GLY A 5 16.59 9.87 -2.59
N ASN A 6 16.98 9.03 -3.55
CA ASN A 6 16.09 8.65 -4.66
C ASN A 6 15.36 7.34 -4.38
N TRP A 7 14.02 7.36 -4.44
CA TRP A 7 13.19 6.16 -4.33
C TRP A 7 13.08 5.47 -5.70
N CYS A 8 13.31 4.16 -5.71
CA CYS A 8 13.17 3.34 -6.90
C CYS A 8 11.71 2.94 -7.10
N LEU A 9 11.30 2.77 -8.35
CA LEU A 9 10.04 2.10 -8.66
C LEU A 9 10.12 0.64 -8.19
N ILE A 10 9.05 0.18 -7.57
CA ILE A 10 8.91 -1.18 -7.07
C ILE A 10 7.95 -1.92 -8.01
N GLU A 11 8.34 -3.11 -8.41
CA GLU A 11 7.48 -4.01 -9.18
C GLU A 11 6.30 -4.48 -8.34
N SER A 12 5.10 -4.55 -8.92
CA SER A 12 3.92 -5.07 -8.24
C SER A 12 3.91 -6.58 -8.21
N ASP A 13 4.89 -7.14 -7.51
CA ASP A 13 5.07 -8.58 -7.33
C ASP A 13 4.90 -8.93 -5.85
N PRO A 14 4.08 -9.94 -5.50
CA PRO A 14 3.85 -10.31 -4.10
C PRO A 14 5.14 -10.72 -3.37
N GLY A 15 6.10 -11.35 -4.06
CA GLY A 15 7.41 -11.69 -3.51
C GLY A 15 8.20 -10.45 -3.12
N VAL A 16 8.19 -9.41 -3.93
CA VAL A 16 8.82 -8.12 -3.58
C VAL A 16 8.16 -7.49 -2.34
N PHE A 17 6.83 -7.55 -2.22
CA PHE A 17 6.13 -7.07 -1.02
C PHE A 17 6.44 -7.91 0.23
N ASN A 18 6.56 -9.23 0.09
CA ASN A 18 6.96 -10.12 1.18
C ASN A 18 8.38 -9.81 1.68
N GLU A 19 9.33 -9.61 0.77
CA GLU A 19 10.70 -9.22 1.14
C GLU A 19 10.75 -7.82 1.77
N LEU A 20 9.91 -6.88 1.32
CA LEU A 20 9.78 -5.57 1.97
C LEU A 20 9.25 -5.68 3.40
N MET A 21 8.21 -6.48 3.62
CA MET A 21 7.66 -6.72 4.96
C MET A 21 8.69 -7.36 5.88
N ALA A 22 9.39 -8.39 5.40
CA ALA A 22 10.50 -9.02 6.13
C ALA A 22 11.61 -8.01 6.45
N GLY A 23 11.98 -7.14 5.49
CA GLY A 23 12.96 -6.07 5.67
C GLY A 23 12.54 -5.00 6.69
N PHE A 24 11.24 -4.79 6.88
CA PHE A 24 10.69 -3.93 7.94
C PHE A 24 10.58 -4.63 9.30
N GLY A 25 10.76 -5.95 9.36
CA GLY A 25 10.56 -6.76 10.57
C GLY A 25 9.09 -7.05 10.87
N ALA A 26 8.22 -7.01 9.85
CA ALA A 26 6.82 -7.39 9.97
C ALA A 26 6.67 -8.90 9.72
N ASP A 27 6.89 -9.68 10.77
CA ASP A 27 6.83 -11.15 10.71
C ASP A 27 5.39 -11.70 10.76
N GLY A 28 5.18 -12.87 10.17
CA GLY A 28 3.90 -13.60 10.24
C GLY A 28 2.83 -13.10 9.25
N LEU A 29 3.22 -12.25 8.30
CA LEU A 29 2.34 -11.72 7.26
C LEU A 29 2.77 -12.25 5.88
N GLU A 30 1.81 -12.34 4.97
CA GLU A 30 2.03 -12.71 3.57
C GLU A 30 1.22 -11.80 2.66
N CYS A 31 1.85 -11.38 1.57
CA CYS A 31 1.24 -10.73 0.43
C CYS A 31 1.01 -11.78 -0.65
N ILE A 32 -0.23 -11.86 -1.12
CA ILE A 32 -0.67 -12.73 -2.22
C ILE A 32 -1.24 -11.87 -3.33
N GLU A 33 -1.07 -12.30 -4.58
CA GLU A 33 -1.70 -11.65 -5.72
C GLU A 33 -3.17 -12.12 -5.86
N VAL A 34 -4.08 -11.16 -5.99
CA VAL A 34 -5.52 -11.44 -6.17
C VAL A 34 -5.86 -11.42 -7.66
N TYR A 35 -6.08 -12.59 -8.25
CA TYR A 35 -6.43 -12.73 -9.66
C TYR A 35 -7.94 -12.60 -9.95
N ASN A 36 -8.79 -12.78 -8.93
CA ASN A 36 -10.24 -12.73 -9.08
C ASN A 36 -10.89 -12.06 -7.87
N THR A 37 -11.61 -10.97 -8.12
CA THR A 37 -12.31 -10.19 -7.09
C THR A 37 -13.78 -10.61 -6.92
N GLN A 38 -14.30 -11.50 -7.77
CA GLN A 38 -15.67 -12.01 -7.65
C GLN A 38 -15.81 -13.07 -6.54
N ASN A 39 -14.72 -13.75 -6.20
CA ASN A 39 -14.69 -14.73 -5.11
C ASN A 39 -13.69 -14.29 -4.05
N THR A 40 -14.20 -13.83 -2.90
CA THR A 40 -13.40 -13.29 -1.80
C THR A 40 -12.99 -14.35 -0.77
N GLU A 41 -13.42 -15.61 -0.92
CA GLU A 41 -13.11 -16.67 0.05
C GLU A 41 -11.60 -16.89 0.22
N PHE A 42 -10.81 -16.62 -0.82
CA PHE A 42 -9.36 -16.82 -0.84
C PHE A 42 -8.57 -15.77 -0.05
N PHE A 43 -9.17 -14.60 0.21
CA PHE A 43 -8.50 -13.49 0.91
C PHE A 43 -9.42 -12.85 1.96
N LYS A 44 -10.35 -13.64 2.50
CA LYS A 44 -11.32 -13.17 3.50
C LYS A 44 -10.70 -12.72 4.82
N ASP A 45 -9.52 -13.24 5.12
CA ASP A 45 -8.70 -12.96 6.30
C ASP A 45 -7.60 -11.92 6.01
N ALA A 46 -7.59 -11.31 4.82
CA ALA A 46 -6.64 -10.28 4.47
C ALA A 46 -6.78 -9.06 5.39
N LEU A 47 -5.65 -8.59 5.93
CA LEU A 47 -5.59 -7.39 6.78
C LEU A 47 -5.76 -6.09 5.98
N GLY A 48 -5.43 -6.12 4.70
CA GLY A 48 -5.59 -4.98 3.81
C GLY A 48 -5.42 -5.38 2.35
N LEU A 49 -5.82 -4.48 1.46
CA LEU A 49 -5.71 -4.65 0.01
C LEU A 49 -4.92 -3.48 -0.58
N ILE A 50 -3.91 -3.80 -1.38
CA ILE A 50 -3.12 -2.81 -2.14
C ILE A 50 -3.54 -2.91 -3.59
N PHE A 51 -4.05 -1.81 -4.14
CA PHE A 51 -4.52 -1.75 -5.52
C PHE A 51 -3.61 -0.87 -6.37
N LEU A 52 -3.06 -1.44 -7.44
CA LEU A 52 -2.27 -0.71 -8.43
C LEU A 52 -3.09 -0.51 -9.70
N PHE A 53 -3.08 0.71 -10.21
CA PHE A 53 -3.70 1.06 -11.48
C PHE A 53 -2.93 2.17 -12.19
N GLN A 54 -3.11 2.28 -13.50
CA GLN A 54 -2.58 3.41 -14.25
C GLN A 54 -3.34 4.68 -13.89
N TRP A 55 -2.63 5.66 -13.30
CA TRP A 55 -3.23 6.94 -12.93
C TRP A 55 -3.60 7.75 -14.19
N GLY A 56 -4.88 8.08 -14.34
CA GLY A 56 -5.40 8.90 -15.44
C GLY A 56 -5.63 10.36 -15.04
N ASN A 57 -5.52 11.29 -16.00
CA ASN A 57 -5.73 12.72 -15.77
C ASN A 57 -7.19 13.11 -15.47
N ASP A 58 -8.15 12.23 -15.77
CA ASP A 58 -9.57 12.48 -15.55
C ASP A 58 -10.06 12.11 -14.14
N GLN A 59 -9.16 11.62 -13.26
CA GLN A 59 -9.53 11.34 -11.89
C GLN A 59 -9.67 12.64 -11.10
N LYS A 60 -10.92 12.97 -10.75
CA LYS A 60 -11.21 14.07 -9.82
C LYS A 60 -10.45 13.81 -8.51
N LYS A 61 -9.65 14.78 -8.08
CA LYS A 61 -9.09 14.83 -6.71
C LYS A 61 -10.21 15.14 -5.71
N GLU A 62 -11.21 14.28 -5.62
CA GLU A 62 -12.20 14.34 -4.55
C GLU A 62 -11.61 13.64 -3.32
N SER A 63 -10.73 14.34 -2.59
CA SER A 63 -10.44 13.96 -1.21
C SER A 63 -11.57 14.51 -0.34
N LYS A 64 -12.54 13.67 0.00
CA LYS A 64 -13.48 13.99 1.09
C LYS A 64 -12.76 13.70 2.41
N PRO A 65 -12.67 14.67 3.34
CA PRO A 65 -12.26 14.38 4.70
C PRO A 65 -13.18 13.30 5.28
N LEU A 66 -12.65 12.45 6.15
CA LEU A 66 -13.48 11.50 6.89
C LEU A 66 -14.18 12.28 8.01
N ASP A 67 -15.46 12.58 7.85
CA ASP A 67 -16.24 13.38 8.81
C ASP A 67 -16.44 12.68 10.18
N PHE A 68 -16.05 11.40 10.32
CA PHE A 68 -16.45 10.51 11.42
C PHE A 68 -15.32 9.71 12.07
N VAL A 69 -14.06 9.98 11.74
CA VAL A 69 -12.92 9.28 12.34
C VAL A 69 -12.33 10.15 13.43
N ASP A 70 -12.14 9.59 14.63
CA ASP A 70 -11.37 10.25 15.68
C ASP A 70 -9.94 10.44 15.16
N ASP A 71 -9.44 11.68 15.09
CA ASP A 71 -8.25 12.09 14.33
C ASP A 71 -6.97 11.29 14.70
N ASN A 72 -7.00 10.54 15.81
CA ASN A 72 -5.88 9.72 16.31
C ASN A 72 -6.11 8.20 16.20
N SER A 73 -7.20 7.75 15.57
CA SER A 73 -7.55 6.32 15.46
C SER A 73 -7.05 5.63 14.19
N ILE A 74 -6.64 6.41 13.18
CA ILE A 74 -6.17 5.88 11.89
C ILE A 74 -4.78 6.44 11.60
N PHE A 75 -3.84 5.56 11.25
CA PHE A 75 -2.58 5.96 10.66
C PHE A 75 -2.75 6.24 9.16
N PHE A 76 -2.41 7.44 8.72
CA PHE A 76 -2.42 7.79 7.29
C PHE A 76 -1.23 8.67 6.91
N ALA A 77 -0.33 8.12 6.08
CA ALA A 77 0.78 8.87 5.50
C ALA A 77 0.46 9.29 4.06
N LYS A 78 0.36 10.61 3.83
CA LYS A 78 0.21 11.19 2.49
C LYS A 78 1.52 11.11 1.70
N GLN A 79 1.44 10.72 0.43
CA GLN A 79 2.59 10.72 -0.46
C GLN A 79 3.13 12.14 -0.73
N VAL A 80 4.43 12.33 -0.45
CA VAL A 80 5.16 13.59 -0.68
C VAL A 80 6.41 13.41 -1.55
N ILE A 81 6.85 12.16 -1.77
CA ILE A 81 8.01 11.81 -2.60
C ILE A 81 7.56 10.95 -3.78
N ASN A 82 8.19 11.13 -4.93
CA ASN A 82 7.95 10.31 -6.12
C ASN A 82 8.43 8.87 -5.90
N ASN A 83 7.76 7.90 -6.52
CA ASN A 83 8.11 6.47 -6.48
C ASN A 83 8.06 5.80 -5.09
N ALA A 84 7.60 6.49 -4.04
CA ALA A 84 7.47 5.92 -2.69
C ALA A 84 6.13 5.19 -2.48
N CYS A 85 5.24 5.16 -3.49
CA CYS A 85 3.85 4.73 -3.34
C CYS A 85 3.71 3.29 -2.82
N ALA A 86 4.50 2.34 -3.31
CA ALA A 86 4.42 0.94 -2.88
C ALA A 86 4.71 0.78 -1.38
N THR A 87 5.82 1.38 -0.91
CA THR A 87 6.18 1.39 0.50
C THR A 87 5.15 2.12 1.36
N GLN A 88 4.66 3.28 0.90
CA GLN A 88 3.66 4.04 1.65
C GLN A 88 2.32 3.31 1.72
N ALA A 89 1.89 2.65 0.65
CA ALA A 89 0.68 1.83 0.65
C ALA A 89 0.80 0.68 1.66
N LEU A 90 1.94 -0.02 1.67
CA LEU A 90 2.20 -1.09 2.62
C LEU A 90 2.21 -0.59 4.08
N ILE A 91 2.91 0.50 4.38
CA ILE A 91 2.95 1.05 5.75
C ILE A 91 1.55 1.49 6.22
N ASN A 92 0.75 2.10 5.34
CA ASN A 92 -0.63 2.48 5.68
C ASN A 92 -1.50 1.25 6.01
N VAL A 93 -1.22 0.07 5.45
CA VAL A 93 -1.89 -1.17 5.84
C VAL A 93 -1.35 -1.70 7.17
N LEU A 94 -0.03 -1.75 7.34
CA LEU A 94 0.59 -2.36 8.53
C LEU A 94 0.33 -1.60 9.83
N PHE A 95 0.09 -0.29 9.76
CA PHE A 95 -0.06 0.57 10.94
C PHE A 95 -1.52 0.84 11.34
N ASN A 96 -2.47 0.05 10.81
CA ASN A 96 -3.87 0.06 11.20
C ASN A 96 -4.34 -1.35 11.53
#